data_AF-A0A975PXF8-F1
#
_entry.id   AF-A0A975PXF8-F1
#
_cell.length_a   1.000
_cell.length_b   1.000
_cell.length_c   1.000
_cell.angle_alpha   90.00
_cell.angle_beta   90.00
_cell.angle_gamma   90.00
#
_symmetry.space_group_name_H-M   'P 1'
#
loop_
_entity.id
_entity.type
_entity.pdbx_description
1 polymer ?
#
loop_
_entity_poly.entity_id
_entity_poly.type
_entity_poly.pdbx_seq_one_letter_code
_entity_poly.pdbx_strand_id
1 'polypeptide(L)'
;MDLELRARAAINERLSQETFQKPDDVAKAFAMVGVAGLWVGAFGNAANNTKTEVNLIVRRRNGIVHRCDVDPAGVGALYPLSHSDALDAIATIERVVTGIDSYV
;
A
#
# COMPACT_ATOMS: atom_id res chain seq x y z
N MET A 1 -26.58 -7.94 -22.06
CA MET A 1 -27.08 -7.64 -20.70
C MET A 1 -26.65 -8.71 -19.68
N ASP A 2 -26.92 -10.00 -19.93
CA ASP A 2 -26.50 -11.09 -19.01
C ASP A 2 -24.97 -11.27 -18.90
N LEU A 3 -24.23 -11.21 -20.03
CA LEU A 3 -22.76 -11.29 -20.02
C LEU A 3 -22.10 -10.15 -19.22
N GLU A 4 -22.61 -8.94 -19.38
CA GLU A 4 -22.10 -7.76 -18.70
C GLU A 4 -22.34 -7.84 -17.19
N LEU A 5 -23.53 -8.28 -16.77
CA LEU A 5 -23.85 -8.46 -15.36
C LEU A 5 -22.95 -9.52 -14.72
N ARG A 6 -22.72 -10.65 -15.41
CA ARG A 6 -21.81 -11.71 -14.95
C ARG A 6 -20.37 -11.21 -14.85
N ALA A 7 -19.90 -10.45 -15.83
CA ALA A 7 -18.57 -9.86 -15.81
C ALA A 7 -18.40 -8.89 -14.62
N ARG A 8 -19.37 -8.02 -14.37
CA ARG A 8 -19.37 -7.10 -13.21
C ARG A 8 -19.37 -7.87 -11.88
N ALA A 9 -20.18 -8.92 -11.76
CA ALA A 9 -20.23 -9.74 -10.55
C ALA A 9 -18.89 -10.42 -10.27
N ALA A 10 -18.26 -11.02 -11.29
CA ALA A 10 -16.95 -11.66 -11.16
C ALA A 10 -15.83 -10.67 -10.80
N ILE A 11 -15.85 -9.47 -11.38
CA ILE A 11 -14.91 -8.40 -11.05
C ILE A 11 -15.08 -7.97 -9.59
N ASN A 12 -16.32 -7.71 -9.15
CA ASN A 12 -16.61 -7.32 -7.78
C ASN A 12 -16.20 -8.38 -6.77
N GLU A 13 -16.50 -9.66 -7.05
CA GLU A 13 -16.11 -10.78 -6.21
C GLU A 13 -14.59 -10.84 -6.03
N ARG A 14 -13.83 -10.75 -7.13
CA ARG A 14 -12.36 -10.72 -7.08
C ARG A 14 -11.85 -9.52 -6.30
N LEU A 15 -12.29 -8.31 -6.64
CA LEU A 15 -11.81 -7.06 -6.02
C LEU A 15 -12.18 -6.95 -4.54
N SER A 16 -13.28 -7.59 -4.10
CA SER A 16 -13.67 -7.61 -2.69
C SER A 16 -12.67 -8.33 -1.77
N GLN A 17 -11.85 -9.22 -2.34
CA GLN A 17 -10.84 -10.00 -1.60
C GLN A 17 -9.44 -9.37 -1.67
N GLU A 18 -9.24 -8.36 -2.51
CA GLU A 18 -7.93 -7.74 -2.72
C GLU A 18 -7.69 -6.56 -1.78
N THR A 19 -6.48 -6.48 -1.22
CA THR A 19 -6.04 -5.34 -0.42
C THR A 19 -4.95 -4.58 -1.14
N PHE A 20 -5.22 -3.34 -1.54
CA PHE A 20 -4.28 -2.49 -2.27
C PHE A 20 -3.42 -1.65 -1.32
N GLN A 21 -2.73 -2.32 -0.40
CA GLN A 21 -1.89 -1.66 0.61
C GLN A 21 -0.41 -1.64 0.21
N LYS A 22 0.11 -2.77 -0.29
CA LYS A 22 1.52 -2.86 -0.69
C LYS A 22 1.74 -2.12 -2.01
N PRO A 23 2.92 -1.54 -2.25
CA PRO A 23 3.18 -0.78 -3.47
C PRO A 23 2.91 -1.54 -4.77
N ASP A 24 3.26 -2.82 -4.83
CA ASP A 24 3.04 -3.62 -6.03
C ASP A 24 1.54 -3.90 -6.26
N ASP A 25 0.76 -4.04 -5.19
CA ASP A 25 -0.69 -4.26 -5.30
C ASP A 25 -1.39 -2.95 -5.70
N VAL A 26 -0.94 -1.80 -5.19
CA VAL A 26 -1.39 -0.48 -5.68
C VAL A 26 -1.09 -0.33 -7.17
N ALA A 27 0.12 -0.66 -7.63
CA ALA A 27 0.46 -0.59 -9.06
C ALA A 27 -0.40 -1.51 -9.92
N LYS A 28 -0.73 -2.71 -9.44
CA LYS A 28 -1.66 -3.62 -10.14
C LYS A 28 -3.06 -3.03 -10.26
N ALA A 29 -3.58 -2.40 -9.21
CA ALA A 29 -4.89 -1.75 -9.24
C ALA A 29 -4.96 -0.66 -10.33
N PHE A 30 -3.95 0.20 -10.39
CA PHE A 30 -3.84 1.23 -11.43
C PHE A 30 -3.66 0.64 -12.82
N ALA A 31 -2.90 -0.45 -12.96
CA ALA A 31 -2.76 -1.15 -14.24
C ALA A 31 -4.10 -1.72 -14.76
N MET A 32 -5.01 -2.14 -13.88
CA MET A 32 -6.35 -2.62 -14.27
C MET A 32 -7.20 -1.53 -14.95
N VAL A 33 -6.90 -0.25 -14.71
CA VAL A 33 -7.56 0.91 -15.33
C VAL A 33 -6.69 1.60 -16.39
N GLY A 34 -5.62 0.94 -16.84
CA GLY A 34 -4.78 1.43 -17.94
C GLY A 34 -3.59 2.29 -17.53
N VAL A 35 -3.33 2.47 -16.23
CA VAL A 35 -2.19 3.23 -15.72
C VAL A 35 -1.03 2.27 -15.41
N ALA A 36 -0.13 2.09 -16.39
CA ALA A 36 1.07 1.27 -16.25
C ALA A 36 2.26 2.07 -15.72
N GLY A 37 3.22 1.41 -15.06
CA GLY A 37 4.47 2.05 -14.63
C GLY A 37 4.33 3.08 -13.50
N LEU A 38 3.22 3.05 -12.77
CA LEU A 38 2.82 4.03 -11.74
C LEU A 38 3.98 4.64 -10.94
N TRP A 39 4.78 3.81 -10.26
CA TRP A 39 5.82 4.29 -9.35
C TRP A 39 6.95 5.02 -10.07
N VAL A 40 7.38 4.53 -11.23
CA VAL A 40 8.43 5.21 -12.02
C VAL A 40 7.86 6.47 -12.67
N GLY A 41 6.59 6.44 -13.10
CA GLY A 41 5.89 7.61 -13.63
C GLY A 41 5.75 8.74 -12.61
N ALA A 42 5.27 8.43 -11.41
CA ALA A 42 5.01 9.42 -10.37
C ALA A 42 6.28 9.91 -9.64
N PHE A 43 7.31 9.05 -9.48
CA PHE A 43 8.46 9.37 -8.62
C PHE A 43 9.82 9.27 -9.31
N GLY A 44 9.89 8.85 -10.58
CA GLY A 44 11.13 8.72 -11.34
C GLY A 44 12.19 7.89 -10.61
N ASN A 45 13.38 8.47 -10.44
CA ASN A 45 14.50 7.82 -9.75
C ASN A 45 14.23 7.51 -8.28
N ALA A 46 13.29 8.20 -7.64
CA ALA A 46 12.94 7.97 -6.23
C ALA A 46 11.99 6.78 -6.03
N ALA A 47 11.44 6.21 -7.10
CA ALA A 47 10.41 5.17 -7.05
C ALA A 47 10.74 4.02 -6.09
N ASN A 48 11.95 3.47 -6.15
CA ASN A 48 12.34 2.35 -5.28
C ASN A 48 12.40 2.73 -3.80
N ASN A 49 12.88 3.94 -3.49
CA ASN A 49 12.93 4.44 -2.11
C ASN A 49 11.52 4.67 -1.59
N THR A 50 10.67 5.33 -2.39
CA THR A 50 9.26 5.57 -2.04
C THR A 50 8.47 4.27 -1.82
N LYS A 51 8.67 3.26 -2.67
CA LYS A 51 8.10 1.92 -2.46
C LYS A 51 8.59 1.28 -1.15
N THR A 52 9.85 1.49 -0.79
CA THR A 52 10.45 0.94 0.43
C THR A 52 9.84 1.58 1.67
N GLU A 53 9.67 2.90 1.68
CA GLU A 53 9.03 3.67 2.75
C GLU A 53 7.59 3.19 2.99
N VAL A 54 6.77 3.09 1.93
CA VAL A 54 5.40 2.59 2.02
C VAL A 54 5.37 1.13 2.53
N ASN A 55 6.27 0.28 2.04
CA ASN A 55 6.35 -1.11 2.51
C ASN A 55 6.70 -1.20 4.00
N LEU A 56 7.56 -0.32 4.52
CA LEU A 56 7.90 -0.29 5.95
C LEU A 56 6.66 0.02 6.80
N ILE A 57 5.88 1.02 6.38
CA ILE A 57 4.62 1.41 7.04
C ILE A 57 3.61 0.26 7.02
N VAL A 58 3.40 -0.36 5.85
CA VAL A 58 2.46 -1.49 5.70
C VAL A 58 2.89 -2.68 6.56
N ARG A 59 4.19 -3.01 6.59
CA ARG A 59 4.73 -4.08 7.45
C ARG A 59 4.48 -3.78 8.92
N ARG A 60 4.74 -2.55 9.36
CA ARG A 60 4.52 -2.11 10.73
C ARG A 60 3.04 -2.20 11.11
N ARG A 61 2.14 -1.64 10.31
CA ARG A 61 0.69 -1.71 10.51
C ARG A 61 0.18 -3.15 10.60
N ASN A 62 0.68 -4.04 9.74
CA ASN A 62 0.32 -5.47 9.81
C ASN A 62 0.88 -6.17 11.05
N GLY A 63 2.07 -5.78 11.51
CA GLY A 63 2.64 -6.23 12.78
C GLY A 63 1.75 -5.86 13.97
N ILE A 64 1.35 -4.59 14.05
CA ILE A 64 0.43 -4.08 15.08
C ILE A 64 -0.89 -4.86 15.07
N VAL A 65 -1.53 -4.97 13.91
CA VAL A 65 -2.88 -5.56 13.79
C VAL A 65 -2.89 -7.07 13.99
N HIS A 66 -1.91 -7.80 13.44
CA HIS A 66 -1.96 -9.27 13.38
C HIS A 66 -1.02 -9.97 14.37
N ARG A 67 -0.06 -9.26 14.95
CA ARG A 67 0.98 -9.85 15.82
C ARG A 67 1.18 -9.05 17.10
N CYS A 68 0.24 -8.16 17.44
CA CYS A 68 0.33 -7.26 18.59
C CYS A 68 1.64 -6.46 18.64
N ASP A 69 2.29 -6.25 17.50
CA ASP A 69 3.57 -5.54 17.36
C ASP A 69 4.75 -6.09 18.16
N VAL A 70 4.74 -7.38 18.47
CA VAL A 70 5.79 -8.06 19.23
C VAL A 70 7.04 -8.25 18.36
N ASP A 71 8.21 -7.90 18.91
CA ASP A 71 9.52 -8.16 18.31
C ASP A 71 9.84 -9.67 18.37
N PRO A 72 9.93 -10.37 17.22
CA PRO A 72 10.25 -11.78 17.17
C PRO A 72 11.72 -12.09 17.49
N ALA A 73 12.60 -11.06 17.57
CA ALA A 73 14.03 -11.24 17.80
C ALA A 73 14.45 -11.26 19.29
N GLY A 74 13.56 -10.94 20.24
CA GLY A 74 13.94 -10.96 21.66
C GLY A 74 12.82 -10.78 22.67
N VAL A 75 12.77 -11.71 23.64
CA VAL A 75 12.03 -11.70 24.93
C VAL A 75 10.52 -11.38 24.91
N GLY A 76 9.91 -11.19 23.73
CA GLY A 76 8.49 -10.86 23.60
C GLY A 76 8.16 -9.38 23.86
N ALA A 77 9.15 -8.48 23.76
CA ALA A 77 8.92 -7.05 23.89
C ALA A 77 8.20 -6.47 22.66
N LEU A 78 7.43 -5.40 22.85
CA LEU A 78 6.89 -4.63 21.73
C LEU A 78 8.03 -3.89 21.03
N TYR A 79 7.96 -3.78 19.72
CA TYR A 79 8.85 -2.89 18.99
C TYR A 79 8.65 -1.43 19.44
N PRO A 80 9.73 -0.63 19.57
CA PRO A 80 9.61 0.80 19.90
C PRO A 80 8.71 1.55 18.91
N LEU A 81 7.82 2.38 19.45
CA LEU A 81 6.99 3.28 18.66
C LEU A 81 6.73 4.55 19.47
N SER A 82 7.01 5.69 18.86
CA SER A 82 6.76 7.02 19.39
C SER A 82 5.64 7.71 18.62
N HIS A 83 5.17 8.85 19.14
CA HIS A 83 4.18 9.67 18.45
C HIS A 83 4.71 10.21 17.11
N SER A 84 5.99 10.58 17.04
CA SER A 84 6.60 11.07 15.80
C SER A 84 6.64 10.01 14.70
N ASP A 85 6.88 8.74 15.04
CA ASP A 85 6.87 7.66 14.04
C ASP A 85 5.51 7.55 13.33
N ALA A 86 4.41 7.77 14.06
CA ALA A 86 3.07 7.77 13.49
C ALA A 86 2.83 8.99 12.58
N LEU A 87 3.28 10.17 13.00
CA LEU A 87 3.17 11.39 12.19
C LEU A 87 4.00 11.30 10.91
N ASP A 88 5.22 10.77 10.99
CA ASP A 88 6.11 10.59 9.84
C ASP A 88 5.54 9.58 8.85
N ALA A 89 4.91 8.51 9.34
CA ALA A 89 4.19 7.56 8.51
C ALA A 89 3.01 8.23 7.77
N ILE A 90 2.20 9.04 8.46
CA ILE A 90 1.09 9.79 7.85
C ILE A 90 1.62 10.73 6.77
N ALA A 91 2.60 11.57 7.09
CA ALA A 91 3.19 12.52 6.14
C ALA A 91 3.79 11.82 4.91
N THR A 92 4.40 10.65 5.12
CA THR A 92 4.91 9.81 4.01
C THR A 92 3.77 9.35 3.10
N ILE A 93 2.67 8.83 3.66
CA ILE A 93 1.51 8.39 2.87
C ILE A 93 0.87 9.57 2.13
N GLU A 94 0.68 10.72 2.77
CA GLU A 94 0.11 11.92 2.14
C GLU A 94 0.96 12.43 0.97
N ARG A 95 2.29 12.46 1.14
CA ARG A 95 3.23 12.80 0.07
C ARG A 95 3.14 11.81 -1.10
N VAL A 96 3.02 10.51 -0.82
CA VAL A 96 2.88 9.48 -1.85
C VAL A 96 1.57 9.61 -2.60
N VAL A 97 0.47 9.80 -1.89
CA VAL A 97 -0.85 10.00 -2.50
C VAL A 97 -0.83 11.24 -3.39
N THR A 98 -0.31 12.37 -2.90
CA THR A 98 -0.18 13.60 -3.70
C THR A 98 0.68 13.40 -4.95
N GLY A 99 1.78 12.65 -4.82
CA GLY A 99 2.66 12.35 -5.96
C GLY A 99 2.00 11.45 -7.02
N ILE A 100 1.20 10.47 -6.59
CA ILE A 100 0.41 9.63 -7.49
C ILE A 100 -0.69 10.48 -8.15
N ASP A 101 -1.45 11.27 -7.38
CA ASP A 101 -2.53 12.12 -7.86
C ASP A 101 -2.06 13.12 -8.91
N SER A 102 -0.86 13.70 -8.74
CA SER A 102 -0.27 14.61 -9.71
C SER A 102 0.16 13.94 -11.03
N TYR A 103 0.27 12.61 -11.05
CA TYR A 103 0.69 11.84 -12.22
C TYR A 103 -0.48 11.27 -13.03
N VAL A 104 -1.60 10.95 -12.37
CA VAL A 104 -2.75 10.26 -12.97
C VAL A 104 -3.75 11.19 -13.63
#